data_AF-A0A956PWA4-F1
#
_entry.id   AF-A0A956PWA4-F1
#
_cell.length_a   1.000
_cell.length_b   1.000
_cell.length_c   1.000
_cell.angle_alpha   90.00
_cell.angle_beta   90.00
_cell.angle_gamma   90.00
#
_symmetry.space_group_name_H-M   'P 1'
#
loop_
_entity.id
_entity.type
_entity.pdbx_description
1 polymer ?
#
loop_
_entity_poly.entity_id
_entity_poly.type
_entity_poly.pdbx_seq_one_letter_code
_entity_poly.pdbx_strand_id
1 'polypeptide(L)'
;MSKPSIRAARPRSGQAHRILLLAPILALLGGCVFQKVQPWERDLLAEPEMQLVPDAQEQALDEHVYFSKEAPHGGEGVGGGGCGCN
;
A
#
# COMPACT_ATOMS: atom_id res chain seq x y z
N MET A 1 -30.86 6.94 -43.04
CA MET A 1 -30.51 7.26 -41.63
C MET A 1 -31.57 6.71 -40.69
N SER A 2 -31.34 5.58 -40.02
CA SER A 2 -32.11 5.20 -38.82
C SER A 2 -31.32 4.22 -37.95
N LYS A 3 -30.57 4.83 -37.03
CA LYS A 3 -29.98 4.39 -35.74
C LYS A 3 -29.89 2.88 -35.44
N PRO A 4 -28.71 2.36 -35.04
CA PRO A 4 -28.62 1.07 -34.37
C PRO A 4 -29.15 1.20 -32.94
N SER A 5 -30.14 0.38 -32.59
CA SER A 5 -30.72 0.28 -31.25
C SER A 5 -29.81 -0.57 -30.37
N ILE A 6 -29.12 0.05 -29.40
CA ILE A 6 -28.34 -0.63 -28.37
C ILE A 6 -29.33 -1.34 -27.45
N ARG A 7 -29.50 -2.65 -27.64
CA ARG A 7 -30.33 -3.47 -26.75
C ARG A 7 -29.62 -3.56 -25.40
N ALA A 8 -30.19 -2.93 -24.38
CA ALA A 8 -29.83 -3.15 -22.99
C ALA A 8 -29.86 -4.65 -22.71
N ALA A 9 -28.71 -5.23 -22.36
CA ALA A 9 -28.61 -6.64 -22.01
C ALA A 9 -29.47 -6.88 -20.77
N ARG A 10 -30.66 -7.47 -20.95
CA ARG A 10 -31.46 -7.94 -19.83
C ARG A 10 -30.71 -9.11 -19.19
N PRO A 11 -30.29 -9.02 -17.92
CA PRO A 11 -29.64 -10.15 -17.27
C PRO A 11 -30.59 -11.34 -17.29
N ARG A 12 -30.09 -12.49 -17.74
CA ARG A 12 -30.81 -13.76 -17.61
C ARG A 12 -31.13 -13.97 -16.12
N SER A 13 -32.29 -14.52 -15.78
CA SER A 13 -32.73 -14.71 -14.38
C SER A 13 -31.66 -15.33 -13.48
N GLY A 14 -30.89 -16.29 -13.98
CA GLY A 14 -29.76 -16.89 -13.26
C GLY A 14 -28.56 -15.96 -13.00
N GLN A 15 -28.37 -14.91 -13.82
CA GLN A 15 -27.37 -13.87 -13.58
C GLN A 15 -27.81 -12.89 -12.49
N ALA A 16 -29.10 -12.53 -12.43
CA ALA A 16 -29.62 -11.69 -11.37
C ALA A 16 -29.49 -12.36 -9.99
N HIS A 17 -29.77 -13.67 -9.89
CA HIS A 17 -29.57 -14.43 -8.65
C HIS A 17 -28.09 -14.50 -8.23
N ARG A 18 -27.18 -14.73 -9.17
CA ARG A 18 -25.73 -14.73 -8.88
C ARG A 18 -25.25 -13.38 -8.35
N ILE A 19 -25.71 -12.28 -8.93
CA ILE A 19 -25.37 -10.93 -8.48
C ILE A 19 -25.97 -10.65 -7.09
N LEU A 20 -27.21 -11.02 -6.85
CA LEU A 20 -27.88 -10.91 -5.54
C LEU A 20 -27.17 -11.70 -4.43
N LEU A 21 -26.59 -12.86 -4.76
CA LEU A 21 -25.86 -13.70 -3.81
C LEU A 21 -24.41 -13.21 -3.58
N LEU A 22 -23.74 -12.69 -4.61
CA LEU A 22 -22.33 -12.27 -4.52
C LEU A 22 -22.14 -10.85 -3.98
N ALA A 23 -23.09 -9.94 -4.20
CA ALA A 23 -23.01 -8.55 -3.74
C ALA A 23 -22.83 -8.39 -2.20
N PRO A 24 -23.59 -9.08 -1.33
CA PRO A 24 -23.40 -8.95 0.12
C PRO A 24 -22.06 -9.54 0.59
N ILE A 25 -21.57 -10.60 -0.06
CA ILE A 25 -20.27 -11.22 0.26
C ILE A 25 -19.13 -10.22 -0.03
N LEU A 26 -19.21 -9.50 -1.14
CA LEU A 26 -18.20 -8.49 -1.50
C LEU A 26 -18.28 -7.27 -0.58
N ALA A 27 -19.47 -6.87 -0.13
CA ALA A 27 -19.64 -5.77 0.81
C ALA A 27 -19.00 -6.06 2.18
N LEU A 28 -18.98 -7.32 2.62
CA LEU A 28 -18.34 -7.74 3.87
C LEU A 28 -16.81 -7.74 3.82
N LEU A 29 -16.21 -7.74 2.63
CA LEU A 29 -14.76 -7.64 2.44
C LEU A 29 -14.25 -6.19 2.50
N GLY A 30 -15.14 -5.20 2.42
CA GLY A 30 -14.81 -3.80 2.66
C GLY A 30 -14.71 -3.53 4.15
N GLY A 31 -13.49 -3.39 4.69
CA GLY A 31 -13.28 -2.98 6.08
C GLY A 31 -13.80 -1.57 6.39
N CYS A 32 -13.57 -1.07 7.61
CA CYS A 32 -14.04 0.24 8.09
C CYS A 32 -13.32 1.47 7.45
N VAL A 33 -12.91 1.36 6.19
CA VAL A 33 -12.13 2.38 5.45
C VAL A 33 -12.93 3.68 5.24
N PHE A 34 -14.23 3.68 5.53
CA PHE A 34 -15.09 4.86 5.48
C PHE A 34 -14.80 5.89 6.58
N GLN A 35 -14.10 5.50 7.65
CA GLN A 35 -13.71 6.44 8.69
C GLN A 35 -12.44 7.19 8.27
N LYS A 36 -12.63 8.40 7.74
CA LYS A 36 -11.53 9.26 7.32
C LYS A 36 -10.87 9.90 8.54
N VAL A 37 -9.69 9.41 8.92
CA VAL A 37 -8.84 10.03 9.96
C VAL A 37 -8.29 11.36 9.42
N GLN A 38 -8.41 12.43 10.20
CA GLN A 38 -7.86 13.73 9.84
C GLN A 38 -6.33 13.73 9.94
N PRO A 39 -5.61 14.54 9.14
CA PRO A 39 -4.14 14.52 9.14
C PRO A 39 -3.50 14.75 10.52
N TRP A 40 -4.11 15.58 11.38
CA TRP A 40 -3.61 15.87 12.73
C TRP A 40 -3.97 14.81 13.78
N GLU A 41 -4.92 13.91 13.49
CA GLU A 41 -5.25 12.78 14.38
C GLU A 41 -4.25 11.64 14.25
N ARG A 42 -3.46 11.63 13.16
CA ARG A 42 -2.47 10.58 12.88
C ARG A 42 -1.37 10.53 13.94
N ASP A 43 -1.03 11.67 14.54
CA ASP A 43 -0.04 11.75 15.62
C ASP A 43 -0.56 11.09 16.91
N LEU A 44 -1.86 11.22 17.19
CA LEU A 44 -2.50 10.65 18.38
C LEU A 44 -2.81 9.16 18.23
N LEU A 45 -2.94 8.67 17.00
CA LEU A 45 -3.20 7.26 16.69
C LEU A 45 -1.92 6.46 16.40
N ALA A 46 -0.77 7.13 16.26
CA ALA A 46 0.50 6.48 16.03
C ALA A 46 1.06 5.95 17.35
N GLU A 47 1.32 4.65 17.40
CA GLU A 47 2.02 4.03 18.53
C GLU A 47 3.55 4.23 18.36
N PRO A 48 4.33 4.28 19.45
CA PRO A 48 5.79 4.49 19.39
C PRO A 48 6.52 3.51 18.47
N GLU A 49 6.02 2.28 18.35
CA GLU A 49 6.53 1.20 17.48
C GLU A 49 6.26 1.43 15.98
N MET A 50 5.38 2.35 15.61
CA MET A 50 5.12 2.72 14.22
C MET A 50 6.14 3.74 13.68
N GLN A 51 7.13 4.12 14.49
CA GLN A 51 8.23 4.96 14.05
C GLN A 51 9.03 4.26 12.94
N LEU A 52 9.53 5.05 12.00
CA LEU A 52 10.41 4.56 10.93
C LEU A 52 11.68 3.90 11.49
N VAL A 53 12.11 4.38 12.66
CA VAL A 53 13.23 3.85 13.43
C VAL A 53 12.76 3.67 14.87
N PRO A 54 12.28 2.47 15.24
CA PRO A 54 11.82 2.22 16.60
C PRO A 54 13.00 2.04 17.58
N ASP A 55 14.13 1.51 17.12
CA ASP A 55 15.35 1.35 17.91
C ASP A 55 16.59 1.77 17.10
N ALA A 56 17.39 2.66 17.68
CA ALA A 56 18.57 3.23 17.03
C ALA A 56 19.75 2.24 16.99
N GLN A 57 19.81 1.25 17.89
CA GLN A 57 20.90 0.27 17.91
C GLN A 57 20.69 -0.79 16.83
N GLU A 58 19.45 -1.25 16.65
CA GLU A 58 19.06 -2.14 15.57
C GLU A 58 19.28 -1.47 14.22
N GLN A 59 18.87 -0.21 14.05
CA GLN A 59 19.12 0.53 12.81
C GLN A 59 20.63 0.67 12.53
N ALA A 60 21.43 1.01 13.54
CA ALA A 60 22.88 1.13 13.37
C ALA A 60 23.51 -0.21 12.96
N LEU A 61 23.06 -1.32 13.55
CA LEU A 61 23.53 -2.66 13.17
C LEU A 61 23.17 -3.00 11.73
N ASP A 62 21.92 -2.74 11.33
CA ASP A 62 21.45 -2.98 9.96
C ASP A 62 22.22 -2.13 8.96
N GLU A 63 22.50 -0.87 9.27
CA GLU A 63 23.33 0.02 8.45
C GLU A 63 24.77 -0.50 8.33
N HIS A 64 25.37 -0.98 9.43
CA HIS A 64 26.70 -1.59 9.41
C HIS A 64 26.75 -2.85 8.52
N VAL A 65 25.74 -3.70 8.58
CA VAL A 65 25.64 -4.90 7.73
C VAL A 65 25.40 -4.51 6.27
N TYR A 66 24.51 -3.55 6.01
CA TYR A 66 24.20 -3.07 4.67
C TYR A 66 25.43 -2.44 4.02
N PHE A 67 26.14 -1.56 4.71
CA PHE A 67 27.38 -0.97 4.22
C PHE A 67 28.43 -2.05 3.92
N SER A 68 28.57 -3.06 4.77
CA SER A 68 29.55 -4.15 4.54
C SER A 68 29.27 -4.97 3.28
N LYS A 69 27.99 -5.09 2.90
CA LYS A 69 27.56 -5.86 1.72
C LYS A 69 27.49 -5.03 0.45
N GLU A 70 27.03 -3.79 0.57
CA GLU A 70 26.63 -2.93 -0.55
C GLU A 70 27.43 -1.61 -0.60
N ALA A 71 28.53 -1.48 0.14
CA ALA A 71 29.47 -0.35 0.05
C ALA A 71 29.79 0.11 -1.39
N PRO A 72 30.06 -0.77 -2.39
CA PRO A 72 30.35 -0.32 -3.74
C PRO A 72 29.14 0.30 -4.46
N HIS A 73 27.91 0.01 -4.02
CA HIS A 73 26.67 0.54 -4.59
C HIS A 73 26.25 1.89 -3.99
N GLY A 74 26.96 2.37 -2.96
CA GLY A 74 26.65 3.62 -2.26
C GLY A 74 25.52 3.44 -1.24
N GLY A 75 25.85 3.56 0.04
CA GLY A 75 24.88 3.50 1.14
C GLY A 75 24.30 4.87 1.53
N GLU A 76 23.28 4.84 2.39
CA GLU A 76 22.61 6.02 2.97
C GLU A 76 23.49 6.68 4.05
N GLY A 77 24.67 7.18 3.70
CA GLY A 77 25.58 7.80 4.67
C GLY A 77 26.71 8.60 4.02
N VAL A 78 27.11 9.71 4.67
CA VAL A 78 28.26 10.56 4.29
C VAL A 78 29.58 9.82 4.52
N GLY A 79 29.81 8.83 3.68
CA GLY A 79 30.89 7.87 3.77
C GLY A 79 30.75 6.69 2.81
N GLY A 80 29.75 6.71 1.90
CA GLY A 80 29.59 5.78 0.80
C GLY A 80 30.84 5.75 -0.08
N GLY A 81 31.73 4.79 0.18
CA GLY A 81 32.91 4.47 -0.63
C GLY A 81 32.52 3.76 -1.93
N GLY A 82 31.63 4.36 -2.72
CA GLY A 82 31.58 4.09 -4.15
C GLY A 82 32.81 4.71 -4.79
N CYS A 83 33.37 4.05 -5.81
CA CYS A 83 34.30 4.71 -6.74
C CYS A 83 33.50 5.83 -7.41
N GLY A 84 33.60 7.06 -6.90
CA GLY A 84 32.83 8.21 -7.34
C GLY A 84 33.20 8.66 -8.75
N CYS A 85 32.75 7.92 -9.76
CA CYS A 85 32.87 8.30 -11.16
C CYS A 85 31.93 9.49 -11.45
N ASN A 86 32.47 10.70 -11.26
CA ASN A 86 32.32 11.80 -12.22
C ASN A 86 33.72 12.25 -12.62
#